data_AF-A0A2L2YCK2-F1
#
_entry.id   AF-A0A2L2YCK2-F1
#
_cell.length_a   1.000
_cell.length_b   1.000
_cell.length_c   1.000
_cell.angle_alpha   90.00
_cell.angle_beta   90.00
_cell.angle_gamma   90.00
#
_symmetry.space_group_name_H-M   'P 1'
#
loop_
_entity.id
_entity.type
_entity.pdbx_description
1 polymer ?
#
loop_
_entity_poly.entity_id
_entity_poly.type
_entity_poly.pdbx_seq_one_letter_code
_entity_poly.pdbx_strand_id
1 'polypeptide(L)'
;MTASSKQTLTLTKFLLRSKTLKLYRDILRTIKRIPNKEHQAELKSWVRRDFENNKHLTNEDAIKYNLNRGKSFYEELLSSLNLAVS
;
A
#
# COMPACT_ATOMS: atom_id res chain seq x y z
N MET A 1 -31.45 -24.28 -0.56
CA MET A 1 -30.92 -23.58 0.63
C MET A 1 -29.46 -23.25 0.38
N THR A 2 -29.12 -22.02 0.01
CA THR A 2 -27.71 -21.57 -0.06
C THR A 2 -27.54 -20.44 0.94
N ALA A 3 -27.11 -20.79 2.15
CA ALA A 3 -26.69 -19.79 3.12
C ALA A 3 -25.49 -19.05 2.53
N SER A 4 -25.68 -17.78 2.16
CA SER A 4 -24.59 -16.87 1.86
C SER A 4 -23.77 -16.72 3.13
N SER A 5 -22.65 -17.44 3.21
CA SER A 5 -21.71 -17.30 4.31
C SER A 5 -21.11 -15.91 4.23
N LYS A 6 -21.65 -14.97 5.01
CA LYS A 6 -20.94 -13.73 5.34
C LYS A 6 -19.60 -14.18 5.94
N GLN A 7 -18.53 -14.09 5.15
CA GLN A 7 -17.19 -14.36 5.63
C GLN A 7 -16.89 -13.35 6.73
N THR A 8 -17.09 -13.74 7.99
CA THR A 8 -16.68 -12.96 9.14
C THR A 8 -15.18 -12.73 8.99
N LEU A 9 -14.77 -11.47 8.76
CA LEU A 9 -13.37 -11.10 8.72
C LEU A 9 -12.73 -11.56 10.03
N THR A 10 -11.77 -12.48 9.95
CA THR A 10 -10.96 -12.84 11.10
C THR A 10 -10.26 -11.59 11.62
N LEU A 11 -10.00 -11.52 12.93
CA LEU A 11 -9.26 -10.41 13.54
C LEU A 11 -7.95 -10.13 12.78
N THR A 12 -7.27 -11.18 12.33
CA THR A 12 -6.06 -11.10 11.51
C THR A 12 -6.30 -10.37 10.19
N LYS A 13 -7.34 -10.73 9.42
CA LYS A 13 -7.67 -10.05 8.16
C LYS A 13 -8.04 -8.57 8.37
N PHE A 14 -8.75 -8.26 9.45
CA PHE A 14 -9.07 -6.87 9.81
C PHE A 14 -7.79 -6.05 10.09
N LEU A 15 -6.85 -6.62 10.87
CA LEU A 15 -5.58 -5.98 11.17
C LEU A 15 -4.70 -5.82 9.92
N LEU A 16 -4.65 -6.83 9.04
CA LEU A 16 -3.92 -6.74 7.77
C LEU A 16 -4.49 -5.66 6.85
N ARG A 17 -5.82 -5.54 6.75
CA ARG A 17 -6.47 -4.46 6.00
C ARG A 17 -6.10 -3.09 6.57
N SER A 18 -6.15 -2.95 7.90
CA SER A 18 -5.80 -1.69 8.57
C SER A 18 -4.34 -1.29 8.32
N LYS A 19 -3.41 -2.24 8.40
CA LYS A 19 -1.98 -2.03 8.08
C LYS A 19 -1.78 -1.63 6.62
N THR A 20 -2.46 -2.29 5.69
CA THR A 20 -2.39 -2.00 4.25
C THR A 20 -2.86 -0.58 3.94
N LEU A 21 -4.00 -0.17 4.49
CA LEU A 21 -4.54 1.18 4.30
C LEU A 21 -3.66 2.26 4.94
N LYS A 22 -3.02 1.97 6.08
CA LYS A 22 -2.04 2.87 6.69
C LYS A 22 -0.85 3.08 5.75
N LEU A 23 -0.22 1.99 5.30
CA LEU A 23 0.92 2.03 4.38
C LEU A 23 0.60 2.81 3.10
N TYR A 24 -0.55 2.55 2.49
CA TYR A 24 -1.02 3.28 1.30
C TYR A 24 -1.04 4.79 1.53
N ARG A 25 -1.64 5.24 2.64
CA ARG A 25 -1.72 6.67 2.97
C ARG A 25 -0.35 7.27 3.25
N ASP A 26 0.52 6.54 3.93
CA ASP A 26 1.87 7.00 4.27
C ASP A 26 2.70 7.20 2.99
N ILE A 27 2.69 6.23 2.06
CA ILE A 27 3.31 6.35 0.73
C ILE A 27 2.77 7.57 -0.01
N LEU A 28 1.44 7.74 -0.09
CA LEU A 28 0.84 8.87 -0.80
C LEU A 28 1.19 10.23 -0.19
N ARG A 29 1.36 10.32 1.14
CA ARG A 29 1.82 11.54 1.81
C ARG A 29 3.27 11.84 1.49
N THR A 30 4.12 10.81 1.45
CA THR A 30 5.53 10.95 1.12
C THR A 30 5.72 11.38 -0.33
N ILE A 31 4.99 10.79 -1.28
CA ILE A 31 5.00 11.20 -2.70
C ILE A 31 4.66 12.69 -2.85
N LYS A 32 3.76 13.25 -2.04
CA LYS A 32 3.42 14.69 -2.10
C LYS A 32 4.60 15.62 -1.81
N ARG A 33 5.66 15.13 -1.17
CA ARG A 33 6.87 15.91 -0.85
C ARG A 33 7.83 16.02 -2.04
N ILE A 34 7.61 15.25 -3.10
CA ILE A 34 8.43 15.30 -4.32
C ILE A 34 8.24 16.68 -5.00
N PRO A 35 9.32 17.44 -5.26
CA PRO A 35 9.24 18.75 -5.91
C PRO A 35 8.76 18.66 -7.36
N ASN A 36 9.30 17.71 -8.13
CA ASN A 36 8.94 17.49 -9.52
C ASN A 36 7.49 16.98 -9.64
N LYS A 37 6.60 17.81 -10.22
CA LYS A 37 5.16 17.54 -10.30
C LYS A 37 4.78 16.44 -11.28
N GLU A 38 5.54 16.28 -12.36
CA GLU A 38 5.33 15.21 -13.33
C GLU A 38 5.65 13.86 -12.70
N HIS A 39 6.85 13.73 -12.12
CA HIS A 39 7.27 12.52 -11.42
C HIS A 39 6.35 12.20 -10.21
N GLN A 40 5.94 13.23 -9.46
CA GLN A 40 4.96 13.10 -8.39
C GLN A 40 3.64 12.48 -8.89
N ALA A 41 3.11 12.97 -10.02
CA ALA A 41 1.83 12.52 -10.58
C ALA A 41 1.91 11.09 -11.13
N GLU A 42 3.02 10.77 -11.82
CA GLU A 42 3.29 9.44 -12.34
C GLU A 42 3.38 8.41 -11.20
N LEU A 43 4.22 8.68 -10.20
CA LEU A 43 4.46 7.76 -9.09
C LEU A 43 3.18 7.54 -8.26
N LYS A 44 2.41 8.62 -8.03
CA LYS A 44 1.09 8.53 -7.37
C LYS A 44 0.13 7.62 -8.14
N SER A 45 0.13 7.71 -9.47
CA SER A 45 -0.74 6.90 -10.33
C SER A 45 -0.29 5.45 -10.38
N TRP A 46 1.02 5.20 -10.39
CA TRP A 46 1.60 3.87 -10.28
C TRP A 46 1.23 3.20 -8.95
N VAL A 47 1.45 3.86 -7.80
CA VAL A 47 1.10 3.30 -6.46
C VAL A 47 -0.39 2.99 -6.37
N ARG A 48 -1.25 3.87 -6.90
CA ARG A 48 -2.69 3.61 -6.96
C ARG A 48 -3.00 2.33 -7.73
N ARG A 49 -2.43 2.17 -8.93
CA ARG A 49 -2.63 0.97 -9.74
C ARG A 49 -2.11 -0.29 -9.04
N ASP A 50 -0.95 -0.22 -8.40
CA ASP A 50 -0.38 -1.37 -7.66
C ASP A 50 -1.31 -1.84 -6.53
N PHE A 51 -1.84 -0.93 -5.72
CA PHE A 51 -2.79 -1.29 -4.65
C PHE A 51 -4.15 -1.77 -5.20
N GLU A 52 -4.67 -1.15 -6.27
CA GLU A 52 -5.91 -1.58 -6.91
C GLU A 52 -5.78 -2.98 -7.53
N ASN A 53 -4.64 -3.28 -8.15
CA ASN A 53 -4.36 -4.61 -8.72
C ASN A 53 -4.32 -5.70 -7.64
N ASN A 54 -3.93 -5.37 -6.40
CA ASN A 54 -3.81 -6.33 -5.30
C ASN A 54 -5.03 -6.34 -4.35
N LYS A 55 -6.05 -5.50 -4.57
CA LYS A 55 -7.20 -5.36 -3.64
C LYS A 55 -8.06 -6.61 -3.47
N HIS A 56 -7.99 -7.54 -4.43
CA HIS A 56 -8.79 -8.76 -4.46
C HIS A 56 -8.11 -9.93 -3.74
N LEU A 57 -6.89 -9.76 -3.25
CA LEU A 57 -6.19 -10.79 -2.50
C LEU A 57 -6.93 -11.11 -1.20
N THR A 58 -7.24 -12.39 -1.02
CA THR A 58 -7.93 -12.91 0.17
C THR A 58 -7.05 -13.85 1.01
N ASN A 59 -5.97 -14.36 0.41
CA ASN A 59 -4.95 -15.17 1.08
C ASN A 59 -4.09 -14.27 1.99
N GLU A 60 -4.00 -14.62 3.27
CA GLU A 60 -3.30 -13.81 4.27
C GLU A 60 -1.79 -13.69 4.00
N ASP A 61 -1.16 -14.74 3.50
CA ASP A 61 0.28 -14.74 3.22
C ASP A 61 0.60 -13.91 1.98
N ALA A 62 -0.27 -13.94 0.97
CA ALA A 62 -0.17 -13.03 -0.18
C ALA A 62 -0.32 -11.56 0.26
N ILE A 63 -1.24 -11.27 1.19
CA ILE A 63 -1.40 -9.91 1.74
C ILE A 63 -0.16 -9.51 2.55
N LYS A 64 0.38 -10.38 3.41
CA LYS A 64 1.59 -10.11 4.20
C LYS A 64 2.80 -9.87 3.29
N TYR A 65 2.96 -10.68 2.24
CA TYR A 65 4.01 -10.52 1.25
C TYR A 65 3.94 -9.13 0.58
N ASN A 66 2.77 -8.76 0.06
CA ASN A 66 2.57 -7.45 -0.56
C ASN A 66 2.77 -6.30 0.42
N LEU A 67 2.35 -6.47 1.68
CA LEU A 67 2.58 -5.48 2.73
C LEU A 67 4.08 -5.29 3.00
N ASN A 68 4.87 -6.36 3.03
CA ASN A 68 6.31 -6.29 3.21
C ASN A 68 7.00 -5.66 1.99
N ARG A 69 6.63 -6.06 0.76
CA ARG A 69 7.11 -5.43 -0.48
C ARG A 69 6.83 -3.92 -0.49
N GLY A 70 5.61 -3.52 -0.15
CA GLY A 70 5.21 -2.12 -0.10
C GLY A 70 5.96 -1.32 0.98
N LYS A 71 6.31 -1.95 2.12
CA LYS A 71 7.16 -1.33 3.14
C LYS A 71 8.57 -1.09 2.64
N SER A 72 9.20 -2.08 1.99
CA SER A 72 10.54 -1.90 1.39
C SER A 72 10.55 -0.73 0.41
N PHE A 73 9.56 -0.68 -0.49
CA PHE A 73 9.37 0.46 -1.40
C PHE A 73 9.21 1.79 -0.65
N TYR A 74 8.45 1.81 0.45
CA TYR A 74 8.26 3.02 1.25
C TYR A 74 9.55 3.51 1.90
N GLU A 75 10.37 2.61 2.45
CA GLU A 75 11.68 2.97 3.03
C GLU A 75 12.64 3.50 1.96
N GLU A 76 12.67 2.90 0.77
CA GLU A 76 13.45 3.39 -0.37
C GLU A 76 13.00 4.79 -0.81
N LEU A 77 11.69 5.03 -0.85
CA LEU A 77 11.12 6.33 -1.15
C LEU A 77 11.50 7.39 -0.11
N LEU A 78 11.51 7.04 1.18
CA LEU A 78 11.96 7.95 2.24
C LEU A 78 13.45 8.26 2.13
N SER A 79 14.27 7.24 1.88
CA SER A 79 15.72 7.38 1.71
C SER A 79 16.06 8.30 0.55
N SER A 80 15.47 8.07 -0.62
CA SER A 80 15.68 8.92 -1.81
C SER A 80 15.29 10.37 -1.58
N LEU A 81 14.20 10.64 -0.86
CA LEU A 81 13.81 12.00 -0.50
C LEU A 81 14.76 12.68 0.49
N ASN A 82 15.26 11.94 1.48
CA ASN A 82 16.23 12.49 2.43
C ASN A 82 17.55 12.84 1.74
N LEU A 83 17.99 12.01 0.79
CA LEU A 83 19.18 12.28 -0.02
C LEU A 83 19.00 13.48 -0.95
N ALA A 84 17.79 13.68 -1.50
CA ALA A 84 17.50 14.81 -2.39
C ALA A 84 17.38 16.17 -1.68
N VAL A 85 17.30 16.19 -0.35
CA VAL A 85 17.16 17.40 0.48
C VAL A 85 18.45 17.70 1.27
N SER A 86 19.45 16.81 1.20
CA SER A 86 20.78 16.97 1.82
C SER A 86 21.73 17.66 0.85
#